data_AF-A0A8T5S7L4-F1
#
_entry.id   AF-A0A8T5S7L4-F1
#
_cell.length_a   1.000
_cell.length_b   1.000
_cell.length_c   1.000
_cell.angle_alpha   90.00
_cell.angle_beta   90.00
_cell.angle_gamma   90.00
#
_symmetry.space_group_name_H-M   'P 1'
#
loop_
_entity.id
_entity.type
_entity.pdbx_description
1 polymer ?
#
loop_
_entity_poly.entity_id
_entity_poly.type
_entity_poly.pdbx_seq_one_letter_code
_entity_poly.pdbx_strand_id
1 'polypeptide(L)' 'MKSDMNEKEIEDMSEIKKYFSRIFTVIPKEIREKIKTLDIPKEKKKQIKKELAFLPRKKQEEYLDELK' A
#
# COMPACT_ATOMS: atom_id res chain seq x y z
N MET A 1 27.44 6.67 13.89
CA MET A 1 27.09 8.08 13.65
C MET A 1 25.58 8.17 13.58
N LYS A 2 24.93 8.80 14.58
CA LYS A 2 23.50 9.14 14.47
C LYS A 2 23.42 10.41 13.65
N SER A 3 22.72 10.37 12.53
CA SER A 3 22.40 11.55 11.74
C SER A 3 21.37 12.36 12.53
N ASP A 4 21.79 13.50 13.08
CA ASP A 4 20.88 14.51 13.61
C ASP A 4 20.13 15.11 12.41
N MET A 5 18.99 14.51 12.06
CA MET A 5 18.10 15.08 11.05
C MET A 5 17.49 16.37 11.61
N ASN A 6 17.56 17.45 10.82
CA ASN A 6 17.01 18.74 11.23
C ASN A 6 15.48 18.72 11.22
N GLU A 7 14.83 19.54 12.06
CA GLU A 7 13.36 19.58 12.20
C GLU A 7 12.62 19.80 10.87
N LYS A 8 13.18 20.61 9.96
CA LYS A 8 12.65 20.80 8.60
C LYS A 8 12.62 19.51 7.77
N GLU A 9 13.65 18.67 7.88
CA GLU A 9 13.72 17.41 7.14
C GLU A 9 12.66 16.42 7.64
N ILE A 10 12.36 16.44 8.94
CA ILE A 10 11.30 15.63 9.56
C ILE A 10 9.93 16.10 9.07
N GLU A 11 9.72 17.42 9.02
CA GLU A 11 8.47 18.05 8.58
C GLU A 11 8.21 17.75 7.09
N ASP A 12 9.21 17.94 6.23
CA ASP A 12 9.17 17.59 4.80
C ASP A 12 8.88 16.09 4.60
N MET A 13 9.53 15.21 5.36
CA MET A 13 9.28 13.77 5.29
C MET A 13 7.85 13.41 5.74
N SER A 14 7.28 14.15 6.69
CA SER A 14 5.90 13.97 7.14
C SER A 14 4.88 14.39 6.08
N GLU A 15 5.14 15.48 5.35
CA GLU A 15 4.30 15.94 4.25
C GLU A 15 4.36 15.00 3.06
N ILE A 16 5.56 14.53 2.70
CA ILE A 16 5.76 13.50 1.68
C ILE A 16 4.97 12.24 2.06
N LYS A 17 5.09 11.76 3.30
CA LYS A 17 4.29 10.61 3.77
C LYS A 17 2.79 10.85 3.69
N LYS A 18 2.30 12.05 4.03
CA LYS A 18 0.88 12.41 3.88
C LYS A 18 0.45 12.42 2.42
N TYR A 19 1.24 12.99 1.52
CA TYR A 19 0.98 13.02 0.09
C TYR A 19 0.93 11.62 -0.52
N PHE A 20 1.96 10.81 -0.28
CA PHE A 20 1.98 9.42 -0.71
C PHE A 20 0.87 8.60 -0.04
N SER A 21 0.49 8.92 1.20
CA SER A 21 -0.67 8.27 1.79
C SER A 21 -1.96 8.60 1.03
N ARG A 22 -2.19 9.87 0.67
CA ARG A 22 -3.39 10.26 -0.10
C ARG A 22 -3.47 9.58 -1.47
N ILE A 23 -2.33 9.28 -2.09
CA ILE A 23 -2.25 8.71 -3.44
C ILE A 23 -2.23 7.17 -3.43
N PHE A 24 -1.46 6.58 -2.51
CA PHE A 24 -1.16 5.15 -2.51
C PHE A 24 -1.86 4.40 -1.35
N THR A 25 -2.37 5.07 -0.33
CA THR A 25 -2.88 4.37 0.87
C THR A 25 -4.31 3.85 0.74
N VAL A 26 -5.02 4.12 -0.35
CA VAL A 26 -6.40 3.68 -0.50
C VAL A 26 -6.49 2.55 -1.52
N ILE A 27 -6.21 1.33 -1.08
CA ILE A 27 -6.68 0.14 -1.78
C ILE A 27 -8.22 0.27 -1.87
N PRO A 28 -8.80 0.33 -3.08
CA PRO A 28 -10.24 0.48 -3.26
C PRO A 28 -11.00 -0.62 -2.52
N LYS A 29 -12.24 -0.33 -2.11
CA LYS A 29 -13.06 -1.29 -1.36
C LYS A 29 -13.21 -2.61 -2.15
N GLU A 30 -13.37 -2.51 -3.46
CA GLU A 30 -13.53 -3.61 -4.40
C GLU A 30 -12.30 -4.54 -4.39
N ILE A 31 -11.10 -3.96 -4.42
CA ILE A 31 -9.83 -4.69 -4.35
C ILE A 31 -9.67 -5.35 -2.97
N ARG A 32 -10.05 -4.66 -1.89
CA ARG A 32 -10.03 -5.24 -0.53
C ARG A 32 -10.98 -6.43 -0.39
N GLU A 33 -12.17 -6.38 -1.00
CA GLU A 33 -13.11 -7.50 -1.00
C GLU A 33 -12.58 -8.67 -1.84
N LYS A 34 -12.05 -8.42 -3.05
CA LYS A 34 -11.39 -9.46 -3.86
C LYS A 34 -10.29 -10.19 -3.09
N ILE A 35 -9.43 -9.47 -2.35
CA ILE A 35 -8.39 -10.11 -1.53
C ILE A 35 -8.98 -11.01 -0.42
N LYS A 36 -10.14 -10.63 0.15
CA LYS A 36 -10.78 -11.44 1.19
C LYS A 36 -11.31 -12.75 0.64
N THR A 37 -11.80 -12.77 -0.61
CA THR A 37 -12.37 -13.96 -1.25
C THR A 37 -11.33 -14.95 -1.75
N LEU A 38 -10.04 -14.57 -1.84
CA LEU A 38 -8.96 -15.50 -2.22
C LEU A 38 -8.84 -16.66 -1.23
N ASP A 39 -8.70 -17.89 -1.71
CA ASP A 39 -8.49 -19.07 -0.87
C ASP A 39 -7.02 -19.23 -0.46
N ILE A 40 -6.53 -18.26 0.29
CA ILE A 40 -5.15 -18.21 0.79
C ILE A 40 -5.10 -17.82 2.27
N PRO A 41 -4.03 -18.21 3.00
CA PRO A 41 -3.88 -17.86 4.39
C PRO A 41 -3.93 -16.35 4.67
N LYS A 42 -4.44 -15.99 5.85
CA LYS A 42 -4.58 -14.59 6.30
C LYS A 42 -3.26 -13.81 6.23
N GLU A 43 -2.13 -14.45 6.49
CA GLU A 43 -0.81 -13.84 6.41
C GLU A 43 -0.43 -13.43 4.98
N LYS A 44 -0.70 -14.30 3.99
CA LYS A 44 -0.51 -13.98 2.57
C LYS A 44 -1.44 -12.84 2.14
N LYS A 45 -2.71 -12.84 2.57
CA LYS A 45 -3.63 -11.71 2.32
C LYS A 45 -3.09 -10.38 2.86
N LYS A 46 -2.38 -10.40 3.99
CA LYS A 46 -1.77 -9.20 4.59
C LYS A 46 -0.57 -8.71 3.78
N GLN A 47 0.27 -9.62 3.26
CA GLN A 47 1.37 -9.28 2.36
C GLN A 47 0.86 -8.69 1.06
N ILE A 48 -0.12 -9.34 0.41
CA ILE A 48 -0.75 -8.85 -0.82
C ILE A 48 -1.30 -7.44 -0.64
N LYS A 49 -2.00 -7.15 0.48
CA LYS A 49 -2.47 -5.78 0.76
C LYS A 49 -1.31 -4.77 0.83
N LYS A 50 -0.19 -5.12 1.45
CA LYS A 50 0.96 -4.21 1.53
C LYS A 50 1.54 -3.94 0.15
N GLU A 51 1.73 -4.98 -0.66
CA GLU A 51 2.29 -4.86 -2.00
C GLU A 51 1.35 -4.06 -2.91
N LEU A 52 0.05 -4.37 -2.90
CA LEU A 52 -0.95 -3.69 -3.71
C LEU A 52 -1.14 -2.22 -3.34
N ALA A 53 -0.92 -1.83 -2.09
CA ALA A 53 -0.99 -0.42 -1.68
C ALA A 53 -0.01 0.45 -2.46
N PHE A 54 1.15 -0.07 -2.85
CA PHE A 54 2.13 0.71 -3.62
C PHE A 54 1.88 0.70 -5.13
N LEU A 55 0.86 -0.02 -5.60
CA LEU A 55 0.58 -0.16 -7.02
C LEU A 55 -0.55 0.78 -7.46
N PRO A 56 -0.49 1.33 -8.69
CA PRO A 56 -1.63 1.99 -9.31
C PRO A 56 -2.82 1.04 -9.44
N ARG A 57 -4.05 1.55 -9.38
CA ARG A 57 -5.29 0.76 -9.45
C ARG A 57 -5.30 -0.30 -10.55
N LYS A 58 -4.89 0.06 -11.78
CA LYS A 58 -4.83 -0.88 -12.91
C LYS A 58 -3.95 -2.09 -12.61
N LYS A 59 -2.79 -1.86 -11.98
CA LYS A 59 -1.85 -2.91 -11.57
C LYS A 59 -2.40 -3.74 -10.40
N GLN A 60 -3.18 -3.13 -9.51
CA GLN A 60 -3.88 -3.88 -8.45
C GLN A 60 -4.92 -4.85 -9.02
N GLU A 61 -5.65 -4.42 -10.07
CA GLU A 61 -6.64 -5.26 -10.74
C GLU A 61 -5.97 -6.40 -11.51
N GLU A 62 -4.94 -6.11 -12.32
CA GLU A 62 -4.15 -7.11 -13.06
C GLU A 62 -3.61 -8.20 -12.11
N TYR A 63 -2.95 -7.81 -11.02
CA TYR A 63 -2.38 -8.75 -10.04
C TYR A 63 -3.43 -9.68 -9.41
N LEU A 64 -4.63 -9.16 -9.12
CA LEU A 64 -5.68 -9.98 -8.52
C LEU A 64 -6.36 -10.91 -9.52
N ASP A 65 -6.37 -10.57 -10.81
CA ASP A 65 -6.90 -11.45 -11.85
C ASP A 65 -5.92 -12.59 -12.16
N GLU A 66 -4.61 -12.40 -12.00
CA GLU A 66 -3.60 -13.48 -12.06
C GLU A 66 -3.69 -14.48 -10.88
N LEU A 67 -4.31 -14.07 -9.77
CA LEU A 67 -4.48 -14.89 -8.55
C LEU A 67 -5.82 -15.64 -8.47
N LYS A 68 -6.71 -15.45 -9.44
CA LYS A 68 -7.96 -16.22 -9.57
C LYS A 68 -7.70 -17.57 -10.22
#